data_AF-A0A0B6YEA9-F1
#
_entry.id   AF-A0A0B6YEA9-F1
#
_cell.length_a   1.000
_cell.length_b   1.000
_cell.length_c   1.000
_cell.angle_alpha   90.00
_cell.angle_beta   90.00
_cell.angle_gamma   90.00
#
_symmetry.space_group_name_H-M   'P 1'
#
loop_
_entity.id
_entity.type
_entity.pdbx_description
1 polymer ?
#
loop_
_entity_poly.entity_id
_entity_poly.type
_entity_poly.pdbx_seq_one_letter_code
_entity_poly.pdbx_strand_id
1 'polypeptide(L)'
;GMMNLGFLTTFLSDPLISGFTTGSAIHVFFSQIKVAFGVKVKRYSGPFRIILSCKDFFPNIYKTNLVTLLATVVAVIVLIIIREGINNRKWFKKTFRGVPVPGELILIIVGTLLSHHFSLQEDYAVEVVGNIPTGFPAFSVSFVQYLPDVIGE
;
A
#
# COMPACT_ATOMS: atom_id res chain seq x y z
N GLY A 1 10.27 -7.49 27.74
CA GLY A 1 8.98 -7.13 28.38
C GLY A 1 8.83 -7.88 29.68
N MET A 2 8.21 -7.29 30.71
CA MET A 2 8.10 -7.88 32.06
C MET A 2 7.50 -9.29 32.10
N MET A 3 6.70 -9.68 31.10
CA MET A 3 6.03 -10.98 31.03
C MET A 3 6.78 -12.07 30.25
N ASN A 4 8.03 -11.86 29.79
CA ASN A 4 8.83 -12.84 29.05
C ASN A 4 8.09 -13.58 27.90
N LEU A 5 7.17 -12.89 27.21
CA LEU A 5 6.44 -13.40 26.05
C LEU A 5 7.33 -13.74 24.84
N GLY A 6 8.64 -13.44 24.92
CA GLY A 6 9.63 -13.90 23.95
C GLY A 6 9.75 -15.43 23.86
N PHE A 7 9.35 -16.17 24.90
CA PHE A 7 9.22 -17.63 24.83
C PHE A 7 8.09 -18.04 23.87
N LEU A 8 6.96 -17.31 23.87
CA LEU A 8 5.77 -17.61 23.07
C LEU A 8 6.00 -17.37 21.58
N THR A 9 6.79 -16.37 21.21
CA THR A 9 7.19 -16.11 19.82
C THR A 9 8.02 -17.25 19.22
N THR A 10 8.76 -18.00 20.05
CA THR A 10 9.50 -19.19 19.62
C THR A 10 8.59 -20.40 19.35
N PHE A 11 7.34 -20.39 19.87
CA PHE A 11 6.34 -21.44 19.59
C PHE A 11 5.51 -21.18 18.34
N LEU A 12 5.61 -20.00 17.73
CA LEU A 12 5.00 -19.78 16.42
C LEU A 12 5.78 -20.58 15.39
N SER A 13 5.16 -21.63 14.87
CA SER A 13 5.80 -22.48 13.87
C SER A 13 6.01 -21.73 12.55
N ASP A 14 7.08 -22.05 11.82
CA ASP A 14 7.35 -21.46 10.49
C ASP A 14 6.13 -21.55 9.54
N PRO A 15 5.35 -22.65 9.51
CA PRO A 15 4.12 -22.72 8.71
C PRO A 15 3.06 -21.70 9.12
N LEU A 16 2.93 -21.39 10.40
CA LEU A 16 1.97 -20.40 10.89
C LEU A 16 2.36 -18.99 10.44
N ILE A 17 3.64 -18.63 10.59
CA ILE A 17 4.16 -17.31 10.17
C ILE A 17 4.03 -17.17 8.65
N SER A 18 4.36 -18.21 7.89
CA SER A 18 4.22 -18.23 6.42
C SER A 18 2.75 -18.10 5.99
N GLY A 19 1.85 -18.85 6.62
CA GLY A 19 0.41 -18.78 6.36
C GLY A 19 -0.18 -17.40 6.67
N PHE A 20 0.18 -16.81 7.81
CA PHE A 20 -0.23 -15.47 8.20
C PHE A 20 0.28 -14.40 7.23
N THR A 21 1.55 -14.47 6.83
CA THR A 21 2.17 -13.53 5.89
C THR A 21 1.52 -13.63 4.51
N THR A 22 1.25 -14.85 4.03
CA THR A 22 0.59 -15.09 2.75
C THR A 22 -0.86 -14.60 2.76
N GLY A 23 -1.61 -14.87 3.83
CA GLY A 23 -2.97 -14.36 4.01
C GLY A 23 -3.01 -12.84 4.05
N SER A 24 -2.06 -12.21 4.76
CA SER A 24 -1.91 -10.75 4.81
C SER A 24 -1.57 -10.16 3.43
N ALA A 25 -0.71 -10.82 2.67
CA ALA A 25 -0.36 -10.39 1.31
C ALA A 25 -1.57 -10.42 0.36
N ILE A 26 -2.38 -11.49 0.41
CA ILE A 26 -3.64 -11.57 -0.35
C ILE A 26 -4.60 -10.45 0.09
N HIS A 27 -4.73 -10.21 1.39
CA HIS A 27 -5.59 -9.15 1.92
C HIS A 27 -5.16 -7.76 1.41
N VAL A 28 -3.86 -7.45 1.43
CA VAL A 28 -3.31 -6.19 0.88
C VAL A 28 -3.57 -6.11 -0.62
N PHE A 29 -3.33 -7.18 -1.38
CA PHE A 29 -3.56 -7.21 -2.82
C PHE A 29 -5.00 -6.82 -3.20
N PHE A 30 -6.01 -7.42 -2.55
CA PHE A 30 -7.42 -7.04 -2.77
C PHE A 30 -7.74 -5.61 -2.34
N SER A 31 -7.07 -5.10 -1.31
CA SER A 31 -7.24 -3.69 -0.93
C SER A 31 -6.69 -2.73 -2.00
N GLN A 32 -5.59 -3.11 -2.65
CA GLN A 32 -4.94 -2.28 -3.68
C GLN A 32 -5.66 -2.35 -5.03
N ILE A 33 -6.30 -3.46 -5.39
CA ILE A 33 -7.08 -3.56 -6.64
C ILE A 33 -8.11 -2.42 -6.76
N LYS A 34 -8.83 -2.12 -5.67
CA LYS A 34 -9.84 -1.03 -5.70
C LYS A 34 -9.22 0.33 -6.04
N VAL A 35 -8.03 0.60 -5.51
CA VAL A 35 -7.27 1.83 -5.76
C VAL A 35 -6.70 1.84 -7.17
N ALA A 36 -6.18 0.69 -7.65
CA ALA A 36 -5.63 0.55 -9.00
C ALA A 36 -6.64 0.87 -10.10
N PHE A 37 -7.92 0.51 -9.90
CA PHE A 37 -9.01 0.83 -10.81
C PHE A 37 -9.59 2.25 -10.59
N GLY A 38 -9.15 2.97 -9.55
CA GLY A 38 -9.66 4.32 -9.24
C GLY A 38 -11.16 4.35 -8.89
N VAL A 39 -11.74 3.23 -8.44
CA VAL A 39 -13.16 3.15 -8.10
C VAL A 39 -13.36 3.45 -6.62
N LYS A 40 -14.20 4.44 -6.33
CA LYS A 40 -14.60 4.76 -4.94
C LYS A 40 -15.57 3.70 -4.41
N VAL A 41 -15.03 2.74 -3.66
CA VAL A 41 -15.81 1.71 -2.97
C VAL A 41 -15.95 2.09 -1.49
N LYS A 42 -17.12 1.80 -0.89
CA LYS A 42 -17.32 1.98 0.55
C LYS A 42 -16.27 1.20 1.35
N ARG A 43 -15.75 1.83 2.41
CA ARG A 43 -14.82 1.18 3.34
C ARG A 43 -15.64 0.34 4.32
N TYR A 44 -15.51 -0.97 4.21
CA TYR A 44 -16.04 -1.92 5.20
C TYR A 44 -14.99 -2.18 6.30
N SER A 45 -15.42 -2.36 7.53
CA SER A 45 -14.60 -2.80 8.68
C SER A 45 -15.20 -4.07 9.28
N GLY A 46 -14.38 -4.94 9.88
CA GLY A 46 -14.81 -6.21 10.47
C GLY A 46 -14.55 -7.47 9.61
N PRO A 47 -15.01 -8.65 10.07
CA PRO A 47 -14.80 -9.92 9.38
C PRO A 47 -15.48 -9.93 7.99
N PHE A 48 -14.94 -10.69 7.05
CA PHE A 48 -15.40 -10.77 5.65
C PHE A 48 -15.31 -9.48 4.82
N ARG A 49 -14.53 -8.49 5.27
CA ARG A 49 -14.27 -7.23 4.55
C ARG A 49 -13.90 -7.41 3.07
N ILE A 50 -13.07 -8.41 2.74
CA ILE A 50 -12.68 -8.68 1.34
C ILE A 50 -13.91 -9.04 0.51
N ILE A 51 -14.76 -9.95 0.99
CA ILE A 51 -15.93 -10.44 0.25
C ILE A 51 -16.92 -9.29 0.02
N LEU A 52 -17.20 -8.50 1.05
CA LEU A 52 -18.06 -7.32 0.96
C LEU A 52 -17.50 -6.27 0.00
N SER A 53 -16.19 -6.02 0.07
CA SER A 53 -15.50 -5.12 -0.87
C SER A 53 -15.59 -5.61 -2.31
N CYS A 54 -15.42 -6.92 -2.54
CA CYS A 54 -15.51 -7.52 -3.87
C CYS A 54 -16.93 -7.42 -4.42
N LYS A 55 -17.95 -7.71 -3.60
CA LYS A 55 -19.37 -7.61 -3.99
C LYS A 55 -19.74 -6.21 -4.49
N ASP A 56 -19.20 -5.17 -3.85
CA ASP A 56 -19.43 -3.78 -4.27
C ASP A 56 -18.53 -3.34 -5.43
N PHE A 57 -17.34 -3.94 -5.55
CA PHE A 57 -16.38 -3.61 -6.60
C PHE A 57 -16.83 -4.12 -7.99
N PHE A 58 -17.23 -5.39 -8.11
CA PHE A 58 -17.56 -6.00 -9.41
C PHE A 58 -18.66 -5.24 -10.18
N PRO A 59 -19.78 -4.80 -9.57
CA PRO A 59 -20.80 -4.03 -10.27
C PRO A 59 -20.34 -2.61 -10.65
N ASN A 60 -19.41 -2.03 -9.90
CA ASN A 60 -18.91 -0.67 -10.12
C ASN A 60 -17.65 -0.62 -11.00
N ILE A 61 -17.20 -1.75 -11.55
CA ILE A 61 -16.00 -1.82 -12.40
C ILE A 61 -16.11 -0.96 -13.66
N TYR A 62 -17.33 -0.66 -14.13
CA TYR A 62 -17.56 0.24 -15.27
C TYR A 62 -17.25 1.71 -14.96
N LYS A 63 -17.23 2.11 -13.67
CA LYS A 63 -16.86 3.47 -13.23
C LYS A 63 -15.36 3.65 -13.03
N THR A 64 -14.55 2.74 -13.57
CA THR A 64 -13.09 2.77 -13.47
C THR A 64 -12.53 4.01 -14.13
N ASN A 65 -11.58 4.65 -13.45
CA ASN A 65 -10.81 5.74 -14.03
C ASN A 65 -9.67 5.16 -14.87
N LEU A 66 -9.80 5.26 -16.20
CA LEU A 66 -8.81 4.72 -17.14
C LEU A 66 -7.42 5.32 -16.95
N VAL A 67 -7.32 6.60 -16.58
CA VAL A 67 -6.04 7.27 -16.34
C VAL A 67 -5.36 6.73 -15.09
N THR A 68 -6.13 6.49 -14.03
CA THR A 68 -5.61 5.87 -12.79
C THR A 68 -5.13 4.44 -13.04
N LEU A 69 -5.90 3.67 -13.83
CA LEU A 69 -5.53 2.32 -14.22
C LEU A 69 -4.23 2.29 -15.04
N LEU A 70 -4.14 3.15 -16.05
CA LEU A 70 -2.94 3.27 -16.88
C LEU A 70 -1.72 3.67 -16.05
N ALA A 71 -1.86 4.69 -15.18
CA ALA A 71 -0.80 5.12 -14.27
C ALA A 71 -0.34 3.98 -13.36
N THR A 72 -1.26 3.17 -12.84
CA THR A 72 -0.93 2.01 -12.00
C THR A 72 -0.18 0.95 -12.79
N VAL A 73 -0.60 0.62 -14.00
CA VAL A 73 0.08 -0.35 -14.87
C VAL A 73 1.50 0.12 -15.21
N VAL A 74 1.65 1.39 -15.60
CA VAL A 74 2.95 1.99 -15.90
C VAL A 74 3.85 1.98 -14.66
N ALA A 75 3.34 2.36 -13.50
CA ALA A 75 4.06 2.31 -12.23
C ALA A 75 4.59 0.91 -11.91
N VAL A 76 3.75 -0.12 -12.03
CA VAL A 76 4.14 -1.52 -11.79
C VAL A 76 5.23 -1.97 -12.76
N ILE A 77 5.09 -1.66 -14.06
CA ILE A 77 6.10 -2.00 -15.08
C ILE A 77 7.43 -1.32 -14.76
N VAL A 78 7.41 -0.02 -14.44
CA VAL A 78 8.62 0.75 -14.09
C VAL A 78 9.30 0.15 -12.86
N LEU A 79 8.55 -0.19 -11.81
CA LEU A 79 9.11 -0.83 -10.61
C LEU A 79 9.73 -2.20 -10.92
N ILE A 80 9.09 -3.01 -11.77
CA ILE A 80 9.65 -4.29 -12.22
C ILE A 80 10.96 -4.06 -12.98
N ILE A 81 11.02 -3.08 -13.88
CA ILE A 81 12.23 -2.75 -14.64
C ILE A 81 13.35 -2.28 -13.72
N ILE A 82 13.06 -1.42 -12.73
CA ILE A 82 14.06 -0.96 -11.77
C ILE A 82 14.57 -2.12 -10.92
N ARG A 83 13.67 -2.97 -10.42
CA ARG A 83 14.02 -4.09 -9.55
C ARG A 83 14.81 -5.17 -10.30
N GLU A 84 14.29 -5.63 -11.44
CA GLU A 84 14.86 -6.76 -12.17
C GLU A 84 15.97 -6.31 -13.14
N GLY A 85 15.72 -5.24 -13.89
CA GLY A 85 16.63 -4.76 -14.93
C GLY A 85 17.85 -3.99 -14.39
N ILE A 86 17.67 -3.20 -13.32
CA ILE A 86 18.74 -2.38 -12.74
C ILE A 86 19.32 -3.07 -11.51
N ASN A 87 18.50 -3.30 -10.49
CA ASN A 87 18.97 -3.73 -9.18
C ASN A 87 19.45 -5.20 -9.16
N ASN A 88 18.82 -6.09 -9.93
CA ASN A 88 19.25 -7.48 -10.01
C ASN A 88 20.44 -7.72 -10.96
N ARG A 89 20.81 -6.72 -11.78
CA ARG A 89 21.89 -6.85 -12.76
C ARG A 89 23.25 -6.84 -12.07
N LYS A 90 24.04 -7.90 -12.33
CA LYS A 90 25.36 -8.13 -11.69
C LYS A 90 26.34 -6.95 -11.84
N TRP A 91 26.31 -6.24 -12.97
CA TRP A 91 27.15 -5.06 -13.20
C TRP A 91 26.79 -3.92 -12.25
N PHE A 92 25.49 -3.65 -12.04
CA PHE A 92 25.02 -2.60 -11.17
C PHE A 92 25.33 -2.89 -9.69
N LYS A 93 25.16 -4.14 -9.25
CA LYS A 93 25.57 -4.58 -7.90
C LYS A 93 27.06 -4.36 -7.63
N LYS A 94 27.91 -4.57 -8.65
CA LYS A 94 29.36 -4.36 -8.57
C LYS A 94 29.73 -2.88 -8.54
N THR A 95 29.05 -2.05 -9.34
CA THR A 95 29.30 -0.59 -9.41
C THR A 95 28.82 0.14 -8.15
N PHE A 96 27.63 -0.19 -7.63
CA PHE A 96 27.02 0.51 -6.49
C PHE A 96 27.31 -0.14 -5.11
N ARG A 97 28.31 -1.04 -5.04
CA ARG A 97 28.76 -1.69 -3.79
C ARG A 97 27.60 -2.25 -2.93
N GLY A 98 26.59 -2.82 -3.59
CA GLY A 98 25.47 -3.47 -2.90
C GLY A 98 24.37 -2.54 -2.34
N VAL A 99 24.40 -1.22 -2.60
CA VAL A 99 23.26 -0.35 -2.24
C VAL A 99 22.19 -0.43 -3.34
N PRO A 100 20.99 -0.97 -3.06
CA PRO A 100 19.92 -1.01 -4.04
C PRO A 100 19.34 0.39 -4.29
N VAL A 101 18.98 0.67 -5.55
CA VAL A 101 18.30 1.93 -5.90
C VAL A 101 16.90 1.95 -5.29
N PRO A 102 16.49 3.03 -4.60
CA PRO A 102 15.13 3.17 -4.08
C PRO A 102 14.16 3.57 -5.21
N GLY A 103 13.77 2.59 -6.03
CA GLY A 103 12.89 2.80 -7.19
C GLY A 103 11.53 3.37 -6.82
N GLU A 104 11.02 3.02 -5.63
CA GLU A 104 9.76 3.49 -5.09
C GLU A 104 9.78 5.00 -4.84
N LEU A 105 10.87 5.53 -4.28
CA LEU A 105 11.02 6.96 -4.04
C LEU A 105 11.10 7.76 -5.35
N ILE A 106 11.87 7.25 -6.32
CA ILE A 106 12.00 7.89 -7.63
C ILE A 106 10.64 7.93 -8.33
N LEU A 107 9.89 6.82 -8.29
CA LEU A 107 8.55 6.75 -8.87
C LEU A 107 7.60 7.77 -8.22
N ILE A 108 7.63 7.92 -6.89
CA ILE A 108 6.80 8.90 -6.18
C ILE A 108 7.14 10.33 -6.62
N ILE A 109 8.43 10.67 -6.71
CA ILE A 109 8.88 12.02 -7.13
C ILE A 109 8.40 12.31 -8.55
N VAL A 110 8.67 11.39 -9.49
CA VAL A 110 8.27 11.55 -10.90
C VAL A 110 6.75 11.61 -11.03
N GLY A 111 6.03 10.70 -10.36
CA GLY A 111 4.57 10.66 -10.37
C GLY A 111 3.94 11.94 -9.82
N THR A 112 4.52 12.53 -8.78
CA THR A 112 4.06 13.81 -8.21
C THR A 112 4.28 14.96 -9.18
N LEU A 113 5.45 15.02 -9.83
CA LEU A 113 5.75 16.05 -10.83
C LEU A 113 4.82 15.95 -12.05
N LEU A 114 4.59 14.74 -12.56
CA LEU A 114 3.67 14.50 -13.67
C LEU A 114 2.22 14.85 -13.26
N SER A 115 1.80 14.45 -12.07
CA SER A 115 0.45 14.77 -11.56
C SER A 115 0.21 16.28 -11.49
N HIS A 116 1.20 17.03 -11.02
CA HIS A 116 1.14 18.49 -10.96
C HIS A 116 1.19 19.13 -12.36
N HIS A 117 2.05 18.65 -13.25
CA HIS A 117 2.22 19.25 -14.58
C HIS A 117 1.01 19.02 -15.51
N PHE A 118 0.35 17.86 -15.38
CA PHE A 118 -0.80 17.47 -16.21
C PHE A 118 -2.15 17.68 -15.52
N SER A 119 -2.19 18.37 -14.37
CA SER A 119 -3.42 18.62 -13.60
C SER A 119 -4.35 17.41 -13.50
N LEU A 120 -3.79 16.22 -13.21
CA LEU A 120 -4.52 14.94 -13.33
C LEU A 120 -5.77 14.84 -12.44
N GLN A 121 -5.78 15.60 -11.35
CA GLN A 121 -6.93 15.70 -10.47
C GLN A 121 -8.11 16.44 -11.11
N GLU A 122 -7.86 17.54 -11.81
CA GLU A 122 -8.90 18.42 -12.37
C GLU A 122 -9.45 17.84 -13.67
N ASP A 123 -8.56 17.46 -14.59
CA ASP A 123 -8.93 17.04 -15.94
C ASP A 123 -9.41 15.58 -16.01
N TYR A 124 -8.86 14.73 -15.13
CA TYR A 124 -9.09 13.28 -15.18
C TYR A 124 -9.67 12.70 -13.90
N ALA A 125 -10.04 13.53 -12.92
CA ALA A 125 -10.62 13.10 -11.64
C ALA A 125 -9.80 12.01 -10.93
N VAL A 126 -8.47 12.05 -11.06
CA VAL A 126 -7.55 11.13 -10.36
C VAL A 126 -7.50 11.50 -8.88
N GLU A 127 -7.61 10.50 -8.00
CA GLU A 127 -7.51 10.71 -6.56
C GLU A 127 -6.05 11.01 -6.16
N VAL A 128 -5.81 12.18 -5.60
CA VAL A 128 -4.50 12.60 -5.09
C VAL A 128 -4.51 12.69 -3.57
N VAL A 129 -3.32 12.59 -2.96
CA VAL A 129 -3.13 12.60 -1.50
C VAL A 129 -3.65 13.89 -0.84
N GLY A 130 -3.66 15.00 -1.57
CA GLY A 130 -4.14 16.29 -1.09
C GLY A 130 -3.13 16.98 -0.16
N ASN A 131 -3.65 17.82 0.74
CA ASN A 131 -2.81 18.61 1.66
C ASN A 131 -2.35 17.76 2.85
N ILE A 132 -1.04 17.75 3.09
CA ILE A 132 -0.44 17.08 4.25
C ILE A 132 -0.05 18.17 5.26
N PRO A 133 -0.60 18.16 6.49
CA PRO A 133 -0.28 19.18 7.48
C PRO A 133 1.22 19.14 7.83
N THR A 134 1.85 20.32 7.83
CA THR A 134 3.25 20.47 8.18
C THR A 134 3.42 20.68 9.68
N GLY A 135 4.36 19.95 10.30
CA GLY A 135 4.67 20.06 11.73
C GLY A 135 4.24 18.82 12.52
N PHE A 136 4.56 18.82 13.82
CA PHE A 136 4.15 17.73 14.71
C PHE A 136 2.68 17.87 15.07
N PRO A 137 1.90 16.77 15.09
CA PRO A 137 0.57 16.80 15.66
C PRO A 137 0.66 17.17 17.14
N ALA A 138 -0.33 17.91 17.64
CA ALA A 138 -0.42 18.21 19.07
C ALA A 138 -0.44 16.90 19.88
N PHE A 139 0.31 16.85 20.97
CA PHE A 139 0.32 15.68 21.85
C PHE A 139 -1.09 15.45 22.40
N SER A 140 -1.69 14.32 22.02
CA SER A 140 -3.03 13.92 22.47
C SER A 140 -2.96 12.58 23.21
N VAL A 141 -3.44 12.53 24.45
CA VAL A 141 -3.59 11.28 25.23
C VAL A 141 -4.88 10.51 24.92
N SER A 142 -5.52 10.82 23.79
CA SER A 142 -6.79 10.22 23.35
C SER A 142 -6.74 8.69 23.23
N PHE A 143 -5.55 8.10 23.14
CA PHE A 143 -5.35 6.65 23.18
C PHE A 143 -6.03 5.97 24.37
N VAL A 144 -6.07 6.62 25.55
CA VAL A 144 -6.71 6.04 26.75
C VAL A 144 -8.23 5.89 26.57
N GLN A 145 -8.85 6.75 25.77
CA GLN A 145 -10.29 6.70 25.49
C GLN A 145 -10.67 5.55 24.55
N TYR A 146 -9.80 5.23 23.59
CA TYR A 146 -10.01 4.14 22.63
C TYR A 146 -9.43 2.80 23.08
N LEU A 147 -8.72 2.79 24.21
CA LEU A 147 -8.15 1.58 24.80
C LEU A 147 -9.17 0.43 24.97
N PRO A 148 -10.38 0.64 25.52
CA PRO A 148 -11.37 -0.43 25.65
C PRO A 148 -11.88 -0.95 24.30
N ASP A 149 -11.91 -0.12 23.25
CA ASP A 149 -12.37 -0.53 21.92
C ASP A 149 -11.31 -1.34 21.16
N VAL A 150 -10.02 -1.16 21.50
CA VAL A 150 -8.88 -1.83 20.84
C VAL A 150 -8.45 -3.09 21.58
N ILE A 151 -8.66 -3.19 22.90
CA ILE A 151 -8.38 -4.41 23.67
C ILE A 151 -9.52 -5.41 23.40
N GLY A 152 -9.44 -6.14 22.28
CA GLY A 152 -10.40 -7.20 21.96
C GLY A 152 -10.69 -7.43 20.48
N GLU A 153 -10.23 -6.56 19.58
CA GLU A 153 -10.09 -6.85 18.14
C GLU A 153 -8.76 -7.56 17.83
#